data_AF-A0A3M8X3G0-F1
#
_entry.id   AF-A0A3M8X3G0-F1
#
_cell.length_a   1.000
_cell.length_b   1.000
_cell.length_c   1.000
_cell.angle_alpha   90.00
_cell.angle_beta   90.00
_cell.angle_gamma   90.00
#
_symmetry.space_group_name_H-M   'P 1'
#
loop_
_entity.id
_entity.type
_entity.pdbx_description
1 polymer ?
#
loop_
_entity_poly.entity_id
_entity_poly.type
_entity_poly.pdbx_seq_one_letter_code
_entity_poly.pdbx_strand_id
1 'polypeptide(L)'
;MSSLRPGDVSGGRPAEIAYQKRVAGYPEYEVPIPPGHSKGNTLMVDGFRDLDGMAVEAKYVNKPNQRCYRSLDDLRENHEKGKKDFLYRSDRDELKKYAAALDDPRNTEMRGVETVTNNQESVQYWRVMMAAYGVKGHARYVP
;
A
#
# COMPACT_ATOMS: atom_id res chain seq x y z
N MET A 1 18.62 10.50 -13.27
CA MET A 1 18.02 11.36 -12.23
C MET A 1 16.64 10.82 -11.97
N SER A 2 16.27 10.54 -10.71
CA SER A 2 14.95 10.02 -10.36
C SER A 2 13.89 11.11 -10.58
N SER A 3 12.78 10.76 -11.23
CA SER A 3 11.60 11.60 -11.44
C SER A 3 10.73 11.72 -10.19
N LEU A 4 11.00 10.90 -9.17
CA LEU A 4 10.27 10.86 -7.92
C LEU A 4 10.63 12.06 -7.05
N ARG A 5 9.60 12.75 -6.53
CA ARG A 5 9.79 13.88 -5.63
C ARG A 5 9.88 13.38 -4.18
N PRO A 6 10.99 13.62 -3.47
CA PRO A 6 11.10 13.21 -2.07
C PRO A 6 10.15 14.04 -1.20
N GLY A 7 9.53 13.39 -0.24
CA GLY A 7 8.68 13.98 0.79
C GLY A 7 9.20 13.72 2.20
N ASP A 8 8.39 14.08 3.19
CA ASP A 8 8.58 13.70 4.60
C ASP A 8 7.44 12.77 5.01
N VAL A 9 7.52 12.21 6.21
CA VAL A 9 6.52 11.30 6.77
C VAL A 9 5.14 11.98 6.77
N SER A 10 4.20 11.42 6.02
CA SER A 10 2.89 12.04 5.77
C SER A 10 1.85 11.78 6.88
N GLY A 11 2.19 10.92 7.86
CA GLY A 11 1.38 10.71 9.06
C GLY A 11 1.83 9.53 9.92
N GLY A 12 1.04 9.22 10.94
CA GLY A 12 1.23 8.05 11.80
C GLY A 12 1.67 8.37 13.23
N ARG A 13 1.44 7.40 14.13
CA ARG A 13 1.93 7.40 15.52
C ARG A 13 3.41 7.01 15.56
N PRO A 14 4.15 7.29 16.65
CA PRO A 14 5.57 6.98 16.73
C PRO A 14 5.96 5.53 16.36
N ALA A 15 5.16 4.55 16.76
CA ALA A 15 5.39 3.14 16.41
C ALA A 15 5.15 2.84 14.91
N GLU A 16 4.16 3.48 14.31
CA GLU A 16 3.84 3.36 12.87
C GLU A 16 4.97 3.97 12.04
N ILE A 17 5.42 5.17 12.41
CA ILE A 17 6.55 5.86 11.76
C ILE A 17 7.84 5.05 11.90
N ALA A 18 8.13 4.54 13.10
CA ALA A 18 9.31 3.71 13.32
C ALA A 18 9.26 2.41 12.48
N TYR A 19 8.08 1.79 12.38
CA TYR A 19 7.88 0.63 11.54
C TYR A 19 8.10 0.96 10.06
N GLN A 20 7.49 2.03 9.56
CA GLN A 20 7.62 2.52 8.20
C GLN A 20 9.10 2.77 7.84
N LYS A 21 9.81 3.57 8.65
CA LYS A 21 11.24 3.86 8.41
C LYS A 21 12.10 2.61 8.36
N ARG A 22 11.76 1.59 9.16
CA ARG A 22 12.49 0.32 9.19
C ARG A 22 12.24 -0.54 7.94
N VAL A 23 11.01 -0.57 7.41
CA VAL A 23 10.64 -1.51 6.34
C VAL A 23 10.56 -0.91 4.95
N ALA A 24 10.14 0.37 4.86
CA ALA A 24 10.01 1.13 3.62
C ALA A 24 11.17 2.10 3.40
N GLY A 25 11.85 2.51 4.48
CA GLY A 25 12.97 3.45 4.43
C GLY A 25 12.52 4.90 4.59
N TYR A 26 13.35 5.82 4.13
CA TYR A 26 13.11 7.26 4.11
C TYR A 26 13.96 7.87 2.98
N PRO A 27 13.49 8.87 2.23
CA PRO A 27 12.22 9.61 2.39
C PRO A 27 10.97 8.83 1.91
N GLU A 28 9.79 9.38 2.19
CA GLU A 28 8.59 9.08 1.39
C GLU A 28 8.75 9.69 0.00
N TYR A 29 7.96 9.25 -0.98
CA TYR A 29 7.99 9.79 -2.33
C TYR A 29 6.61 10.18 -2.83
N GLU A 30 6.51 11.35 -3.43
CA GLU A 30 5.31 11.82 -4.11
C GLU A 30 5.36 11.38 -5.58
N VAL A 31 4.46 10.48 -5.95
CA VAL A 31 4.35 9.86 -7.27
C VAL A 31 3.18 10.49 -8.03
N PRO A 32 3.37 10.98 -9.27
CA PRO A 32 2.28 11.43 -10.14
C PRO A 32 1.20 10.36 -10.35
N ILE A 33 -0.07 10.78 -10.33
CA ILE A 33 -1.22 9.97 -10.78
C ILE A 33 -2.16 10.82 -11.65
N PRO A 34 -3.03 10.22 -12.48
CA PRO A 34 -3.99 10.96 -13.27
C PRO A 34 -4.96 11.80 -12.42
N PRO A 35 -5.54 12.88 -12.98
CA PRO A 35 -6.56 13.65 -12.30
C PRO A 35 -7.77 12.82 -11.86
N GLY A 36 -8.37 13.20 -10.73
CA GLY A 36 -9.58 12.54 -10.20
C GLY A 36 -9.32 11.43 -9.19
N HIS A 37 -8.05 11.06 -8.95
CA HIS A 37 -7.67 10.05 -7.95
C HIS A 37 -7.26 10.65 -6.59
N SER A 38 -6.75 11.88 -6.57
CA SER A 38 -6.45 12.64 -5.35
C SER A 38 -6.46 14.15 -5.63
N LYS A 39 -6.54 14.99 -4.59
CA LYS A 39 -6.56 16.46 -4.73
C LYS A 39 -5.29 17.01 -5.40
N GLY A 40 -4.14 16.38 -5.15
CA GLY A 40 -2.83 16.78 -5.69
C GLY A 40 -2.49 16.14 -7.03
N ASN A 41 -3.33 15.23 -7.54
CA ASN A 41 -2.99 14.33 -8.64
C ASN A 41 -1.67 13.57 -8.38
N THR A 42 -1.47 13.23 -7.11
CA THR A 42 -0.30 12.53 -6.60
C THR A 42 -0.67 11.49 -5.56
N LEU A 43 0.23 10.53 -5.36
CA LEU A 43 0.20 9.48 -4.37
C LEU A 43 1.48 9.57 -3.53
N MET A 44 1.34 9.63 -2.21
CA MET A 44 2.49 9.46 -1.32
C MET A 44 2.75 7.97 -1.13
N VAL A 45 4.01 7.58 -1.30
CA VAL A 45 4.49 6.22 -1.07
C VAL A 45 5.43 6.25 0.12
N ASP A 46 5.26 5.33 1.06
CA ASP A 46 6.05 5.27 2.30
C ASP A 46 7.56 5.17 2.05
N GLY A 47 7.97 4.53 0.97
CA GLY A 47 9.35 4.44 0.50
C GLY A 47 9.46 3.86 -0.91
N PHE A 48 10.63 3.99 -1.53
CA PHE A 48 10.87 3.51 -2.89
C PHE A 48 12.19 2.76 -2.98
N ARG A 49 12.17 1.57 -3.58
CA ARG A 49 13.35 0.72 -3.73
C ARG A 49 13.87 0.75 -5.16
N ASP A 50 14.98 1.46 -5.36
CA ASP A 50 15.60 1.66 -6.69
C ASP A 50 16.05 0.36 -7.36
N LEU A 51 16.40 -0.68 -6.59
CA LEU A 51 16.94 -1.94 -7.12
C LEU A 51 15.95 -2.66 -8.06
N ASP A 52 14.65 -2.62 -7.74
CA ASP A 52 13.60 -3.33 -8.47
C ASP A 52 12.39 -2.44 -8.82
N GLY A 53 12.45 -1.14 -8.51
CA GLY A 53 11.41 -0.17 -8.81
C GLY A 53 10.14 -0.35 -7.97
N MET A 54 10.25 -0.94 -6.78
CA MET A 54 9.10 -1.22 -5.92
C MET A 54 8.78 -0.02 -5.03
N ALA A 55 7.53 0.44 -5.11
CA ALA A 55 6.92 1.27 -4.09
C ALA A 55 6.68 0.41 -2.83
N VAL A 56 7.33 0.73 -1.71
CA VAL A 56 7.25 -0.07 -0.48
C VAL A 56 6.27 0.59 0.47
N GLU A 57 5.22 -0.14 0.83
CA GLU A 57 4.09 0.34 1.65
C GLU A 57 4.06 -0.37 3.00
N ALA A 58 4.21 0.38 4.09
CA ALA A 58 4.22 -0.15 5.45
C ALA A 58 2.80 -0.16 6.05
N LYS A 59 2.32 -1.35 6.41
CA LYS A 59 1.02 -1.55 7.07
C LYS A 59 1.21 -2.09 8.47
N TYR A 60 1.36 -1.17 9.42
CA TYR A 60 1.51 -1.49 10.84
C TYR A 60 0.16 -1.84 11.49
N VAL A 61 0.17 -2.88 12.33
CA VAL A 61 -0.94 -3.35 13.15
C VAL A 61 -0.51 -3.27 14.61
N ASN A 62 -1.26 -2.53 15.42
CA ASN A 62 -0.97 -2.30 16.84
C ASN A 62 -0.92 -3.58 17.69
N LYS A 63 -1.74 -4.57 17.33
CA LYS A 63 -1.80 -5.88 18.02
C LYS A 63 -1.53 -6.98 16.99
N PRO A 64 -0.27 -7.15 16.55
CA PRO A 64 0.05 -7.99 15.39
C PRO A 64 -0.25 -9.46 15.59
N ASN A 65 -0.29 -9.91 16.86
CA ASN A 65 -0.56 -11.30 17.24
C ASN A 65 -2.04 -11.55 17.61
N GLN A 66 -2.93 -10.62 17.30
CA GLN A 66 -4.38 -10.78 17.48
C GLN A 66 -5.08 -10.76 16.12
N ARG A 67 -6.31 -11.30 16.07
CA ARG A 67 -7.15 -11.29 14.86
C ARG A 67 -7.19 -9.87 14.29
N CYS A 68 -6.76 -9.74 13.04
CA CYS A 68 -6.88 -8.50 12.29
C CYS A 68 -8.17 -8.53 11.46
N TYR A 69 -8.87 -7.40 11.37
CA TYR A 69 -10.03 -7.29 10.47
C TYR A 69 -9.63 -7.41 8.98
N ARG A 70 -8.35 -7.14 8.67
CA ARG A 70 -7.75 -7.42 7.37
C ARG A 70 -7.35 -8.88 7.30
N SER A 71 -8.33 -9.77 7.35
CA SER A 71 -8.14 -11.23 7.29
C SER A 71 -8.86 -11.82 6.07
N LEU A 72 -8.46 -13.05 5.68
CA LEU A 72 -9.19 -13.78 4.63
C LEU A 72 -10.59 -14.18 5.08
N ASP A 73 -10.79 -14.44 6.38
CA ASP A 73 -12.10 -14.85 6.90
C ASP A 73 -13.09 -13.69 6.85
N ASP A 74 -12.67 -12.49 7.26
CA ASP A 74 -13.51 -11.28 7.12
C ASP A 74 -13.78 -10.95 5.65
N LEU A 75 -12.81 -11.19 4.76
CA LEU A 75 -12.98 -11.00 3.31
C LEU A 75 -14.01 -12.00 2.73
N ARG A 76 -13.94 -13.27 3.12
CA ARG A 76 -14.91 -14.31 2.72
C ARG A 76 -16.31 -13.99 3.23
N GLU A 77 -16.44 -13.67 4.52
CA GLU A 77 -17.72 -13.35 5.14
C GLU A 77 -18.39 -12.15 4.45
N ASN A 78 -17.61 -11.11 4.15
CA ASN A 78 -18.16 -9.94 3.46
C ASN A 78 -18.56 -10.24 2.01
N HIS A 79 -17.80 -11.09 1.31
CA HIS A 79 -18.14 -11.55 -0.04
C HIS A 79 -19.46 -12.34 -0.04
N GLU A 80 -19.59 -13.32 0.86
CA GLU A 80 -20.80 -14.15 1.00
C GLU A 80 -22.05 -13.31 1.33
N LYS A 81 -21.89 -12.26 2.13
CA LYS A 81 -22.98 -11.34 2.50
C LYS A 81 -23.28 -10.27 1.44
N GLY A 82 -22.61 -10.32 0.27
CA GLY A 82 -22.81 -9.36 -0.81
C GLY A 82 -22.45 -7.91 -0.43
N LYS A 83 -21.68 -7.70 0.63
CA LYS A 83 -21.23 -6.37 1.03
C LYS A 83 -20.22 -5.88 0.00
N LYS A 84 -20.60 -4.90 -0.82
CA LYS A 84 -19.71 -4.30 -1.85
C LYS A 84 -18.43 -3.68 -1.26
N ASP A 85 -18.43 -3.39 0.04
CA ASP A 85 -17.26 -2.95 0.79
C ASP A 85 -16.44 -4.11 1.39
N PHE A 86 -16.57 -5.33 0.87
CA PHE A 86 -15.82 -6.51 1.32
C PHE A 86 -14.29 -6.38 1.27
N LEU A 87 -13.81 -5.31 0.63
CA LEU A 87 -12.41 -4.96 0.44
C LEU A 87 -12.00 -3.68 1.20
N TYR A 88 -12.78 -3.23 2.21
CA TYR A 88 -12.59 -1.98 2.97
C TYR A 88 -12.38 -0.74 2.09
N ARG A 89 -13.39 0.13 2.00
CA ARG A 89 -13.40 1.29 1.09
C ARG A 89 -12.09 2.09 1.05
N SER A 90 -11.48 2.38 2.19
CA SER A 90 -10.21 3.13 2.24
C SER A 90 -9.06 2.40 1.55
N ASP A 91 -8.93 1.10 1.78
CA ASP A 91 -7.86 0.28 1.19
C ASP A 91 -8.07 0.15 -0.31
N ARG A 92 -9.33 -0.04 -0.76
CA ARG A 92 -9.70 0.02 -2.18
C ARG A 92 -9.31 1.35 -2.83
N ASP A 93 -9.72 2.45 -2.22
CA ASP A 93 -9.53 3.77 -2.80
C ASP A 93 -8.03 4.11 -2.91
N GLU A 94 -7.21 3.61 -1.97
CA GLU A 94 -5.75 3.70 -2.03
C GLU A 94 -5.14 2.83 -3.14
N LEU A 95 -5.54 1.56 -3.24
CA LEU A 95 -5.03 0.66 -4.27
C LEU A 95 -5.40 1.11 -5.69
N LYS A 96 -6.53 1.78 -5.88
CA LYS A 96 -6.88 2.43 -7.15
C LYS A 96 -5.88 3.53 -7.53
N LYS A 97 -5.33 4.27 -6.56
CA LYS A 97 -4.26 5.24 -6.84
C LYS A 97 -2.98 4.52 -7.25
N TYR A 98 -2.66 3.42 -6.59
CA TYR A 98 -1.50 2.60 -6.94
C TYR A 98 -1.58 2.01 -8.36
N ALA A 99 -2.74 1.46 -8.74
CA ALA A 99 -2.96 1.00 -10.10
C ALA A 99 -2.82 2.16 -11.11
N ALA A 100 -3.42 3.31 -10.82
CA ALA A 100 -3.30 4.49 -11.67
C ALA A 100 -1.86 5.03 -11.76
N ALA A 101 -1.06 4.92 -10.68
CA ALA A 101 0.35 5.29 -10.67
C ALA A 101 1.17 4.34 -11.55
N LEU A 102 0.92 3.03 -11.48
CA LEU A 102 1.63 2.04 -12.29
C LEU A 102 1.37 2.21 -13.80
N ASP A 103 0.18 2.70 -14.16
CA ASP A 103 -0.22 2.95 -15.54
C ASP A 103 0.13 4.37 -16.04
N ASP A 104 0.62 5.26 -15.16
CA ASP A 104 0.93 6.63 -15.53
C ASP A 104 2.29 6.71 -16.26
N PRO A 105 2.35 7.21 -17.51
CA PRO A 105 3.59 7.26 -18.29
C PRO A 105 4.65 8.19 -17.71
N ARG A 106 4.29 9.06 -16.75
CA ARG A 106 5.24 9.91 -16.02
C ARG A 106 6.07 9.12 -15.01
N ASN A 107 5.58 7.95 -14.56
CA ASN A 107 6.23 7.11 -13.55
C ASN A 107 7.16 6.10 -14.21
N THR A 108 8.34 6.58 -14.62
CA THR A 108 9.29 5.75 -15.36
C THR A 108 10.06 4.76 -14.50
N GLU A 109 10.03 4.90 -13.18
CA GLU A 109 10.79 4.12 -12.22
C GLU A 109 9.95 3.01 -11.57
N MET A 110 8.67 3.27 -11.35
CA MET A 110 7.79 2.36 -10.62
C MET A 110 7.50 1.09 -11.45
N ARG A 111 7.60 -0.09 -10.82
CA ARG A 111 7.41 -1.41 -11.45
C ARG A 111 6.40 -2.29 -10.72
N GLY A 112 6.10 -1.97 -9.47
CA GLY A 112 5.14 -2.67 -8.64
C GLY A 112 5.07 -2.07 -7.23
N VAL A 113 4.24 -2.70 -6.39
CA VAL A 113 4.05 -2.33 -4.99
C VAL A 113 4.44 -3.51 -4.09
N GLU A 114 5.24 -3.26 -3.06
CA GLU A 114 5.55 -4.21 -2.00
C GLU A 114 4.83 -3.77 -0.72
N THR A 115 3.75 -4.47 -0.36
CA THR A 115 3.08 -4.23 0.93
C THR A 115 3.77 -5.01 2.04
N VAL A 116 4.31 -4.33 3.04
CA VAL A 116 5.01 -4.92 4.18
C VAL A 116 4.18 -4.72 5.43
N THR A 117 3.87 -5.80 6.15
CA THR A 117 3.03 -5.73 7.35
C THR A 117 3.60 -6.57 8.49
N ASN A 118 3.36 -6.13 9.72
CA ASN A 118 3.71 -6.86 10.94
C ASN A 118 2.61 -7.79 11.42
N ASN A 119 1.54 -8.01 10.66
CA ASN A 119 0.54 -9.03 10.97
C ASN A 119 0.53 -10.11 9.87
N GLN A 120 0.91 -11.33 10.26
CA GLN A 120 1.09 -12.45 9.32
C GLN A 120 -0.21 -12.82 8.58
N GLU A 121 -1.35 -12.76 9.25
CA GLU A 121 -2.66 -13.08 8.66
C GLU A 121 -3.04 -12.10 7.53
N SER A 122 -2.73 -10.82 7.72
CA SER A 122 -3.07 -9.74 6.77
C SER A 122 -2.26 -9.78 5.48
N VAL A 123 -1.16 -10.53 5.41
CA VAL A 123 -0.38 -10.69 4.17
C VAL A 123 -1.26 -11.20 3.03
N GLN A 124 -2.10 -12.22 3.30
CA GLN A 124 -2.94 -12.78 2.26
C GLN A 124 -4.10 -11.86 1.89
N TYR A 125 -4.64 -11.12 2.87
CA TYR A 125 -5.60 -10.06 2.60
C TYR A 125 -5.02 -9.05 1.60
N TRP A 126 -3.82 -8.53 1.83
CA TRP A 126 -3.19 -7.55 0.94
C TRP A 126 -2.93 -8.12 -0.47
N ARG A 127 -2.51 -9.39 -0.58
CA ARG A 127 -2.33 -10.03 -1.89
C ARG A 127 -3.63 -10.12 -2.68
N VAL A 128 -4.72 -10.54 -2.04
CA VAL A 128 -6.05 -10.60 -2.68
C VAL A 128 -6.51 -9.21 -3.09
N MET A 129 -6.34 -8.22 -2.20
CA MET A 129 -6.69 -6.83 -2.44
C MET A 129 -5.94 -6.24 -3.64
N MET A 130 -4.62 -6.41 -3.68
CA MET A 130 -3.79 -5.93 -4.79
C MET A 130 -4.22 -6.57 -6.12
N ALA A 131 -4.44 -7.89 -6.13
CA ALA A 131 -4.92 -8.60 -7.31
C ALA A 131 -6.31 -8.10 -7.76
N ALA A 132 -7.24 -7.89 -6.83
CA ALA A 132 -8.59 -7.41 -7.13
C ALA A 132 -8.63 -6.00 -7.75
N TYR A 133 -7.61 -5.18 -7.51
CA TYR A 133 -7.53 -3.81 -8.04
C TYR A 133 -6.41 -3.60 -9.07
N GLY A 134 -5.86 -4.68 -9.63
CA GLY A 134 -4.88 -4.60 -10.70
C GLY A 134 -3.52 -4.03 -10.27
N VAL A 135 -3.20 -4.06 -8.98
CA VAL A 135 -1.91 -3.59 -8.47
C VAL A 135 -0.88 -4.70 -8.60
N LYS A 136 0.06 -4.52 -9.54
CA LYS A 136 1.19 -5.43 -9.71
C LYS A 136 2.11 -5.37 -8.48
N GLY A 137 2.44 -6.53 -7.92
CA GLY A 137 3.38 -6.62 -6.80
C GLY A 137 3.09 -7.78 -5.85
N HIS A 138 3.53 -7.66 -4.60
CA HIS A 138 3.37 -8.69 -3.57
C HIS A 138 3.25 -8.08 -2.16
N ALA A 139 2.79 -8.91 -1.22
CA ALA A 139 2.85 -8.59 0.20
C ALA A 139 3.74 -9.57 0.96
N ARG A 140 4.44 -9.09 1.99
CA ARG A 140 5.30 -9.90 2.88
C ARG A 140 5.15 -9.50 4.35
N TYR A 141 5.47 -10.46 5.20
CA TYR A 141 5.47 -10.29 6.65
C TYR A 141 6.83 -9.81 7.15
N VAL A 142 6.83 -8.77 8.00
CA VAL A 142 7.99 -8.35 8.81
C VAL A 142 7.49 -7.98 10.21
N PRO A 143 7.83 -8.76 11.25
CA PRO A 143 7.41 -8.48 12.63
C PRO A 143 7.97 -7.15 13.13
#